data_AF-A0A930N1J6-F1
#
_entry.id   AF-A0A930N1J6-F1
#
_cell.length_a   1.000
_cell.length_b   1.000
_cell.length_c   1.000
_cell.angle_alpha   90.00
_cell.angle_beta   90.00
_cell.angle_gamma   90.00
#
_symmetry.space_group_name_H-M   'P 1'
#
loop_
_entity.id
_entity.type
_entity.pdbx_description
1 polymer ?
#
loop_
_entity_poly.entity_id
_entity_poly.type
_entity_poly.pdbx_seq_one_letter_code
_entity_poly.pdbx_strand_id
1 'polypeptide(L)' 'MTMRKTLLALLIALGVGSVARADEGMWLLEQLSKKYPELVKRGLSMKEYDLYNPNGTSLKDAVVSFAGGCTGEIL' A
#
# COMPACT_ATOMS: atom_id res chain seq x y z
N MET A 1 23.23 2.68 39.81
CA MET A 1 22.20 3.56 39.20
C MET A 1 22.18 3.49 37.66
N THR A 2 23.29 3.10 37.02
CA THR A 2 23.45 3.03 35.56
C THR A 2 22.72 1.84 34.90
N MET A 3 22.83 0.62 35.46
CA MET A 3 22.17 -0.60 34.95
C MET A 3 20.63 -0.52 34.87
N ARG A 4 20.00 0.13 35.85
CA ARG A 4 18.54 0.29 35.90
C ARG A 4 18.04 1.28 34.83
N LYS A 5 18.85 2.30 34.52
CA LYS A 5 18.57 3.29 33.47
C LYS A 5 18.77 2.69 32.08
N THR A 6 19.80 1.86 31.87
CA THR A 6 20.00 1.14 30.60
C THR A 6 18.91 0.10 30.33
N LEU A 7 18.47 -0.65 31.35
CA LEU A 7 17.32 -1.58 31.22
C LEU A 7 16.03 -0.85 30.84
N LEU A 8 15.77 0.31 31.46
CA LEU A 8 14.58 1.11 31.15
C LEU A 8 14.63 1.67 29.73
N ALA A 9 15.80 2.14 29.28
CA ALA A 9 16.00 2.61 27.92
C ALA A 9 15.80 1.48 26.88
N LEU A 10 16.25 0.26 27.18
CA LEU A 10 16.07 -0.90 26.31
C LEU A 10 14.59 -1.30 26.16
N LEU A 11 13.84 -1.28 27.28
CA LEU A 11 12.40 -1.55 27.28
C LEU A 11 11.61 -0.52 26.46
N ILE A 12 11.99 0.76 26.56
CA ILE A 12 11.35 1.83 25.77
C ILE A 12 11.67 1.65 24.28
N ALA A 13 12.92 1.35 23.91
CA ALA A 13 13.31 1.12 22.52
C ALA A 13 12.54 -0.06 21.88
N LEU A 14 12.36 -1.16 22.62
CA LEU A 14 11.60 -2.33 22.19
C LEU A 14 10.09 -2.03 22.04
N GLY A 15 9.52 -1.20 22.91
CA GLY A 15 8.11 -0.79 22.85
C GLY A 15 7.80 0.18 21.71
N VAL A 16 8.74 1.03 21.30
CA VAL A 16 8.54 2.00 20.22
C VAL A 16 8.68 1.35 18.83
N GLY A 17 9.51 0.32 18.67
CA GLY A 17 9.65 -0.40 17.40
C GLY A 17 8.41 -1.20 16.98
N SER A 18 7.51 -1.52 17.93
CA SER A 18 6.35 -2.37 17.69
C SER A 18 5.07 -1.61 17.27
N VAL A 19 5.07 -0.28 17.33
CA VAL A 19 3.93 0.56 16.93
C VAL A 19 3.99 1.04 15.47
N ALA A 20 5.17 1.03 14.84
CA ALA A 20 5.31 1.36 13.43
C ALA A 20 5.01 0.13 12.57
N ARG A 21 3.86 0.13 11.88
CA ARG A 21 3.57 -0.81 10.79
C ARG A 21 3.58 -0.05 9.48
N ALA A 22 4.34 -0.54 8.52
CA ALA A 22 4.32 0.00 7.17
C ALA A 22 2.96 -0.33 6.52
N ASP A 23 2.32 0.69 5.94
CA ASP A 23 1.16 0.55 5.05
C ASP A 23 1.58 -0.02 3.65
N GLU A 24 2.87 -0.31 3.46
CA GLU A 24 3.52 -0.66 2.19
C GLU A 24 2.81 -1.74 1.36
N GLY A 25 2.95 -1.62 0.04
CA GLY A 25 2.74 -2.73 -0.89
C GLY A 25 2.64 -2.30 -2.34
N MET A 26 3.35 -3.03 -3.20
CA MET A 26 3.00 -3.16 -4.62
C MET A 26 2.09 -4.39 -4.71
N TRP A 27 0.82 -4.17 -5.03
CA TRP A 27 -0.18 -5.25 -5.09
C TRP A 27 -0.42 -5.67 -6.53
N LEU A 28 -0.66 -6.97 -6.72
CA LEU A 28 -1.17 -7.47 -7.99
C LEU A 28 -2.62 -7.01 -8.17
N LEU A 29 -3.06 -6.81 -9.41
CA LEU A 29 -4.40 -6.31 -9.71
C LEU A 29 -5.49 -7.30 -9.23
N GLU A 30 -5.20 -8.59 -9.24
CA GLU A 30 -6.06 -9.66 -8.73
C GLU A 30 -6.26 -9.59 -7.20
N GLN A 31 -5.41 -8.84 -6.48
CA GLN A 31 -5.54 -8.60 -5.04
C GLN A 31 -6.41 -7.38 -4.72
N LEU A 32 -6.89 -6.65 -5.73
CA LEU A 32 -7.66 -5.42 -5.54
C LEU A 32 -8.86 -5.63 -4.62
N SER A 33 -9.65 -6.70 -4.80
CA SER A 33 -10.83 -6.96 -3.95
C SER A 33 -10.51 -7.07 -2.47
N LYS A 34 -9.34 -7.60 -2.13
CA LYS A 34 -8.88 -7.69 -0.73
C LYS A 34 -8.45 -6.33 -0.18
N LYS A 35 -7.97 -5.43 -1.04
CA LYS A 35 -7.44 -4.10 -0.67
C LYS A 35 -8.46 -2.97 -0.79
N TYR A 36 -9.49 -3.14 -1.61
CA TYR A 36 -10.49 -2.14 -1.92
C TYR A 36 -11.18 -1.55 -0.67
N PRO A 37 -11.57 -2.31 0.37
CA PRO A 37 -12.15 -1.72 1.58
C PRO A 37 -11.22 -0.74 2.30
N GLU A 38 -9.91 -1.01 2.29
CA GLU A 38 -8.91 -0.11 2.85
C GLU A 38 -8.77 1.15 1.99
N LEU A 39 -8.70 1.01 0.67
CA LEU A 39 -8.59 2.14 -0.26
C LEU A 39 -9.81 3.09 -0.14
N VAL A 40 -11.02 2.54 -0.04
CA VAL A 40 -12.24 3.34 0.18
C VAL A 40 -12.19 4.06 1.52
N LYS A 41 -11.74 3.39 2.60
CA LYS A 41 -11.53 4.02 3.91
C LYS A 41 -10.52 5.17 3.84
N ARG A 42 -9.55 5.11 2.92
CA ARG A 42 -8.54 6.15 2.67
C ARG A 42 -9.00 7.23 1.68
N GLY A 43 -10.23 7.14 1.15
CA GLY A 43 -10.84 8.18 0.31
C GLY A 43 -11.01 7.84 -1.16
N LEU A 44 -10.75 6.60 -1.59
CA LEU A 44 -11.04 6.17 -2.95
C LEU A 44 -12.55 6.22 -3.22
N SER A 45 -12.96 6.95 -4.26
CA SER A 45 -14.36 7.15 -4.64
C SER A 45 -14.79 6.37 -5.90
N MET A 46 -13.85 5.83 -6.67
CA MET A 46 -14.13 5.02 -7.86
C MET A 46 -14.62 3.63 -7.47
N LYS A 47 -15.50 3.04 -8.28
CA LYS A 47 -15.94 1.67 -8.07
C LYS A 47 -14.83 0.70 -8.41
N GLU A 48 -14.78 -0.43 -7.71
CA GLU A 48 -13.73 -1.44 -7.89
C GLU A 48 -13.53 -1.87 -9.34
N TYR A 49 -14.63 -2.10 -10.08
CA TYR A 49 -14.56 -2.53 -11.48
C TYR A 49 -14.07 -1.42 -12.43
N ASP A 50 -14.20 -0.15 -12.05
CA ASP A 50 -13.67 0.98 -12.83
C ASP A 50 -12.13 1.06 -12.70
N LEU A 51 -11.55 0.57 -11.59
CA LEU A 51 -10.10 0.49 -11.39
C LEU A 51 -9.46 -0.69 -12.14
N TYR A 52 -10.03 -1.89 -11.98
CA TYR A 52 -9.54 -3.11 -12.61
C TYR A 52 -10.70 -4.02 -12.99
N ASN A 53 -10.79 -4.34 -14.28
CA ASN A 53 -11.70 -5.33 -14.81
C ASN A 53 -10.94 -6.24 -15.79
N PRO A 54 -10.83 -7.55 -15.54
CA PRO A 54 -10.16 -8.46 -16.46
C PRO A 54 -10.97 -8.71 -17.75
N ASN A 55 -12.30 -8.51 -17.70
CA ASN A 55 -13.23 -8.84 -18.78
C ASN A 55 -13.87 -7.61 -19.44
N GLY A 56 -13.36 -6.40 -19.17
CA GLY A 56 -13.92 -5.17 -19.70
C GLY A 56 -12.96 -3.99 -19.55
N THR A 57 -13.43 -2.82 -19.96
CA THR A 57 -12.64 -1.59 -19.86
C THR A 57 -12.53 -1.12 -18.42
N SER A 58 -11.34 -0.68 -18.02
CA SER A 58 -11.04 -0.12 -16.70
C SER A 58 -9.83 0.82 -16.77
N LEU A 59 -9.49 1.47 -15.65
CA LEU A 59 -8.36 2.39 -15.57
C LEU A 59 -7.01 1.74 -15.97
N LYS A 60 -6.86 0.42 -15.81
CA LYS A 60 -5.66 -0.31 -16.25
C LYS A 60 -5.34 -0.07 -17.73
N ASP A 61 -6.37 0.12 -18.57
CA ASP A 61 -6.21 0.19 -20.01
C ASP A 61 -5.58 1.51 -20.48
N ALA A 62 -5.58 2.52 -19.61
CA ALA A 62 -4.89 3.79 -19.84
C ALA A 62 -3.43 3.75 -19.37
N VAL A 63 -3.01 2.75 -18.58
CA VAL A 63 -1.65 2.65 -18.03
C VAL A 63 -0.82 1.70 -18.87
N VAL A 64 0.37 2.15 -19.30
CA VAL A 64 1.24 1.39 -20.21
C VAL A 64 2.65 1.23 -19.66
N SER A 65 3.30 0.11 -20.00
CA SER A 65 4.74 -0.05 -19.82
C SER A 65 5.45 0.76 -20.90
N PHE A 66 6.20 1.79 -20.48
CA PHE A 66 6.91 2.67 -21.38
C PHE A 66 8.38 2.25 -21.48
N ALA A 67 8.80 1.84 -22.68
CA ALA A 67 10.16 1.42 -22.98
C ALA A 67 10.73 0.31 -22.06
N GLY A 68 9.86 -0.51 -21.45
CA GLY A 68 10.25 -1.65 -20.60
C GLY A 68 10.83 -1.31 -19.22
N GLY A 69 10.97 -0.03 -18.88
CA GLY A 69 11.54 0.42 -17.60
C GLY A 69 10.79 1.57 -16.94
N CYS A 70 9.88 2.24 -17.66
CA CYS A 70 9.06 3.32 -17.15
C CYS A 70 7.57 2.94 -17.21
N THR A 71 6.74 3.76 -16.57
CA THR A 71 5.28 3.71 -16.68
C THR A 71 4.82 5.00 -17.34
N GLY A 72 3.77 4.92 -18.18
CA GLY A 72 3.12 6.09 -18.74
C GLY A 72 1.61 5.90 -18.82
N GLU A 73 0.90 6.96 -19.19
CA GLU A 73 -0.55 7.00 -19.30
C GLU A 73 -1.04 7.61 -20.62
N ILE A 74 -2.22 7.18 -21.05
CA ILE A 74 -2.95 7.80 -22.16
C ILE A 74 -3.87 8.90 -21.60
N LEU A 75 -3.80 10.11 -22.17
CA LEU A 75 -4.55 11.31 -21.76
C LEU A 75 -5.73 11.63 -22.70
#